data_AF-A0A9P0H1D9-F1
#
_entry.id   AF-A0A9P0H1D9-F1
#
_cell.length_a   1.000
_cell.length_b   1.000
_cell.length_c   1.000
_cell.angle_alpha   90.00
_cell.angle_beta   90.00
_cell.angle_gamma   90.00
#
_symmetry.space_group_name_H-M   'P 1'
#
loop_
_entity.id
_entity.type
_entity.pdbx_description
1 polymer ?
#
loop_
_entity_poly.entity_id
_entity_poly.type
_entity_poly.pdbx_seq_one_letter_code
_entity_poly.pdbx_strand_id
1 'polypeptide(L)'
;MSSLVGVGAILSTAIACTLIFVQIVKDGINKTEPAPHIPHNFKDFFLSFGVILFAFGGASTFPTIQNDMTNRKKFTKSVYAAFVVILVLYLPIAVGAYFVYGEHTNANIILSLNGGIMITLANVFLVIHLVLAFLIVINPVAQEIENIFDVPHEFGFLRCIVRTCMVLLMVMVGESVPQFSKILALVGGSTITLLTFVLPNYFYMKLCSQESPDWVKRYKY
;
A
#
# COMPACT_ATOMS: atom_id res chain seq x y z
N MET A 1 10.80 18.45 2.64
CA MET A 1 11.41 17.10 2.73
C MET A 1 10.45 16.01 2.24
N SER A 2 9.18 16.04 2.67
CA SER A 2 8.12 15.09 2.25
C SER A 2 7.91 14.98 0.74
N SER A 3 7.95 16.09 0.00
CA SER A 3 7.78 16.06 -1.47
C SER A 3 8.92 15.34 -2.21
N LEU A 4 10.18 15.49 -1.75
CA LEU A 4 11.33 14.82 -2.37
C LEU A 4 11.29 13.29 -2.13
N VAL A 5 10.97 12.89 -0.90
CA VAL A 5 10.81 11.47 -0.52
C VAL A 5 9.68 10.83 -1.33
N GLY A 6 8.55 11.52 -1.48
CA GLY A 6 7.42 11.04 -2.29
C GLY A 6 7.76 10.89 -3.78
N VAL A 7 8.43 11.87 -4.38
CA VAL A 7 8.89 11.78 -5.78
C VAL A 7 9.91 10.65 -5.96
N GLY A 8 10.86 10.51 -5.03
CA GLY A 8 11.82 9.41 -5.04
C GLY A 8 11.14 8.04 -4.96
N ALA A 9 10.15 7.90 -4.08
CA ALA A 9 9.38 6.67 -3.94
C ALA A 9 8.67 6.31 -5.25
N ILE A 10 7.98 7.27 -5.89
CA ILE A 10 7.26 7.03 -7.17
C ILE A 10 8.23 6.66 -8.30
N LEU A 11 9.35 7.37 -8.44
CA LEU A 11 10.35 7.08 -9.48
C LEU A 11 10.96 5.70 -9.30
N SER A 12 11.35 5.35 -8.08
CA SER A 12 11.90 4.02 -7.77
C SER A 12 10.89 2.90 -8.03
N THR A 13 9.61 3.07 -7.68
CA THR A 13 8.53 2.11 -8.02
C THR A 13 8.35 1.99 -9.52
N ALA A 14 8.27 3.10 -10.26
CA ALA A 14 8.05 3.07 -11.69
C ALA A 14 9.19 2.35 -12.43
N ILE A 15 10.44 2.60 -12.04
CA ILE A 15 11.61 1.91 -12.59
C ILE A 15 11.56 0.42 -12.24
N ALA A 16 11.31 0.08 -10.97
CA ALA A 16 11.19 -1.32 -10.54
C ALA A 16 10.10 -2.07 -11.31
N CYS A 17 8.89 -1.51 -11.40
CA CYS A 17 7.76 -2.09 -12.14
C CYS A 17 8.09 -2.29 -13.62
N THR A 18 8.79 -1.33 -14.24
CA THR A 18 9.21 -1.44 -15.64
C THR A 18 10.22 -2.57 -15.83
N LEU A 19 11.22 -2.67 -14.95
CA LEU A 19 12.23 -3.73 -14.99
C LEU A 19 11.60 -5.11 -14.75
N ILE A 20 10.68 -5.22 -13.79
CA ILE A 20 9.93 -6.44 -13.52
C ILE A 20 9.12 -6.83 -14.77
N PHE A 21 8.35 -5.91 -15.34
CA PHE A 21 7.51 -6.20 -16.49
C PHE A 21 8.32 -6.67 -17.71
N VAL A 22 9.43 -6.00 -18.01
CA VAL A 22 10.30 -6.42 -19.12
C VAL A 22 10.94 -7.78 -18.84
N GLN A 23 11.27 -8.12 -17.58
CA GLN A 23 11.74 -9.45 -17.23
C GLN A 23 10.65 -10.52 -17.41
N ILE A 24 9.40 -10.23 -17.01
CA ILE A 24 8.24 -11.12 -17.23
C ILE A 24 8.09 -11.43 -18.73
N VAL A 25 8.18 -10.40 -19.58
CA VAL A 25 8.10 -10.58 -21.04
C VAL A 25 9.25 -11.45 -21.56
N LYS A 26 10.49 -11.24 -21.09
CA LYS A 26 11.64 -12.08 -21.46
C LYS A 26 11.45 -13.54 -21.04
N ASP A 27 10.99 -13.77 -19.82
CA ASP A 27 10.73 -15.11 -19.31
C ASP A 27 9.62 -15.79 -20.11
N GLY A 28 8.57 -15.04 -20.49
CA GLY A 28 7.49 -15.53 -21.35
C GLY A 28 7.93 -15.89 -22.76
N ILE A 29 8.85 -15.13 -23.36
CA ILE A 29 9.39 -15.44 -24.70
C ILE A 29 10.29 -16.68 -24.67
N ASN A 30 11.06 -16.86 -23.59
CA ASN A 30 12.01 -17.97 -23.48
C ASN A 30 11.39 -19.26 -22.93
N LYS A 31 10.19 -19.18 -22.33
CA LYS A 31 9.46 -20.36 -21.86
C LYS A 31 8.81 -21.10 -23.02
N THR A 32 9.11 -22.40 -23.10
CA THR A 32 8.52 -23.31 -24.08
C THR A 32 7.34 -24.12 -23.52
N GLU A 33 7.24 -24.21 -22.20
CA GLU A 33 6.18 -24.97 -21.52
C GLU A 33 5.02 -24.06 -21.14
N PRO A 34 3.76 -24.48 -21.36
CA PRO A 34 2.60 -23.72 -20.95
C PRO A 34 2.52 -23.62 -19.43
N ALA A 35 2.15 -22.44 -18.93
CA ALA A 35 1.94 -22.24 -17.50
C ALA A 35 0.72 -23.05 -17.02
N PRO A 36 0.80 -23.69 -15.84
CA PRO A 36 -0.36 -24.36 -15.26
C PRO A 36 -1.39 -23.34 -14.80
N HIS A 37 -2.65 -23.60 -15.13
CA HIS A 37 -3.80 -22.83 -14.66
C HIS A 37 -4.80 -23.82 -14.07
N ILE A 38 -5.16 -23.64 -12.81
CA ILE A 38 -6.14 -24.50 -12.13
C ILE A 38 -7.39 -23.70 -11.76
N PRO A 39 -8.57 -24.33 -11.76
CA PRO A 39 -9.77 -23.67 -11.24
C PRO A 39 -9.62 -23.42 -9.74
N HIS A 40 -9.85 -22.18 -9.33
CA HIS A 40 -9.81 -21.76 -7.93
C HIS A 40 -11.17 -21.89 -7.25
N ASN A 41 -11.15 -22.14 -5.95
CA ASN A 41 -12.36 -22.26 -5.15
C ASN A 41 -12.76 -20.91 -4.52
N PHE A 42 -13.89 -20.92 -3.82
CA PHE A 42 -14.44 -19.72 -3.18
C PHE A 42 -13.56 -19.13 -2.07
N LYS A 43 -12.77 -19.96 -1.38
CA LYS A 43 -11.82 -19.51 -0.35
C LYS A 43 -10.64 -18.77 -0.97
N ASP A 44 -10.13 -19.25 -2.10
CA ASP A 44 -9.03 -18.62 -2.84
C ASP A 44 -9.45 -17.24 -3.35
N PHE A 45 -10.71 -17.10 -3.79
CA PHE A 45 -11.31 -15.82 -4.16
C PHE A 45 -11.25 -14.81 -3.02
N PHE A 46 -11.71 -15.16 -1.81
CA PHE A 46 -11.70 -14.21 -0.68
C PHE A 46 -10.31 -13.87 -0.17
N LEU A 47 -9.38 -14.82 -0.18
CA LEU A 47 -7.97 -14.53 0.13
C LEU A 47 -7.41 -13.51 -0.87
N SER A 48 -7.64 -13.73 -2.17
CA SER A 48 -7.22 -12.81 -3.23
C SER A 48 -7.90 -11.45 -3.12
N PHE A 49 -9.19 -11.43 -2.80
CA PHE A 49 -9.95 -10.20 -2.59
C PHE A 49 -9.38 -9.38 -1.43
N GLY A 50 -9.01 -10.02 -0.31
CA GLY A 50 -8.31 -9.34 0.79
C GLY A 50 -6.98 -8.72 0.34
N VAL A 51 -6.19 -9.43 -0.46
CA VAL A 51 -4.93 -8.89 -1.00
C VAL A 51 -5.19 -7.70 -1.94
N ILE A 52 -6.23 -7.76 -2.77
CA ILE A 52 -6.65 -6.63 -3.63
C ILE A 52 -7.05 -5.42 -2.77
N LEU A 53 -7.85 -5.62 -1.72
CA LEU A 53 -8.22 -4.54 -0.80
C LEU A 53 -7.01 -3.92 -0.11
N PHE A 54 -6.03 -4.74 0.30
CA PHE A 54 -4.76 -4.23 0.84
C PHE A 54 -4.02 -3.37 -0.20
N ALA A 55 -3.94 -3.83 -1.44
CA ALA A 55 -3.23 -3.14 -2.53
C ALA A 55 -3.84 -1.76 -2.86
N PHE A 56 -5.16 -1.59 -2.68
CA PHE A 56 -5.87 -0.32 -2.86
C PHE A 56 -6.14 0.42 -1.54
N GLY A 57 -5.43 0.07 -0.46
CA GLY A 57 -5.52 0.74 0.82
C GLY A 57 -4.94 2.16 0.80
N GLY A 58 -4.99 2.82 1.97
CA GLY A 58 -4.43 4.16 2.16
C GLY A 58 -5.44 5.29 2.35
N ALA A 59 -6.75 4.99 2.27
CA ALA A 59 -7.82 5.97 2.50
C ALA A 59 -7.72 6.69 3.86
N SER A 60 -7.16 6.05 4.89
CA SER A 60 -6.90 6.68 6.19
C SER A 60 -5.95 7.87 6.13
N THR A 61 -5.07 7.94 5.13
CA THR A 61 -4.12 9.05 4.96
C THR A 61 -4.69 10.22 4.15
N PHE A 62 -5.85 10.03 3.52
CA PHE A 62 -6.46 11.04 2.64
C PHE A 62 -6.74 12.37 3.35
N PRO A 63 -7.27 12.42 4.59
CA PRO A 63 -7.49 13.70 5.27
C PRO A 63 -6.19 14.48 5.50
N THR A 64 -5.11 13.80 5.90
CA THR A 64 -3.79 14.41 6.10
C THR A 64 -3.24 14.95 4.78
N ILE A 65 -3.25 14.13 3.72
CA ILE A 65 -2.81 14.55 2.38
C ILE A 65 -3.63 15.76 1.91
N GLN A 66 -4.95 15.71 2.03
CA GLN A 66 -5.84 16.80 1.63
C GLN A 66 -5.56 18.08 2.42
N ASN A 67 -5.29 17.97 3.72
CA ASN A 67 -4.98 19.13 4.58
C ASN A 67 -3.66 19.80 4.17
N ASP A 68 -2.68 18.99 3.75
CA ASP A 68 -1.35 19.41 3.31
C ASP A 68 -1.32 19.93 1.86
N MET A 69 -2.37 19.73 1.06
CA MET A 69 -2.45 20.26 -0.30
C MET A 69 -2.53 21.78 -0.31
N THR A 70 -1.66 22.43 -1.10
CA THR A 70 -1.72 23.88 -1.37
C THR A 70 -3.10 24.33 -1.87
N ASN A 71 -3.77 23.49 -2.66
CA ASN A 71 -5.14 23.73 -3.10
C ASN A 71 -6.01 22.48 -2.90
N ARG A 72 -6.72 22.46 -1.77
CA ARG A 72 -7.61 21.36 -1.34
C ARG A 72 -8.73 21.05 -2.33
N LYS A 73 -9.15 22.02 -3.17
CA LYS A 73 -10.20 21.81 -4.20
C LYS A 73 -9.75 20.84 -5.31
N LYS A 74 -8.44 20.60 -5.45
CA LYS A 74 -7.89 19.64 -6.43
C LYS A 74 -7.82 18.21 -5.90
N PHE A 75 -8.16 17.96 -4.63
CA PHE A 75 -8.03 16.66 -3.98
C PHE A 75 -8.67 15.51 -4.78
N THR A 76 -9.92 15.67 -5.20
CA THR A 76 -10.63 14.65 -6.00
C THR A 76 -9.90 14.31 -7.30
N LYS A 77 -9.36 15.31 -8.01
CA LYS A 77 -8.58 15.09 -9.24
C LYS A 77 -7.28 14.35 -8.94
N SER A 78 -6.61 14.68 -7.84
CA SER A 78 -5.40 14.00 -7.39
C SER A 78 -5.66 12.53 -7.03
N VAL A 79 -6.77 12.24 -6.36
CA VAL A 79 -7.18 10.86 -6.04
C VAL A 79 -7.43 10.05 -7.32
N TYR A 80 -8.23 10.57 -8.26
CA TYR A 80 -8.46 9.87 -9.54
C TYR A 80 -7.16 9.59 -10.30
N ALA A 81 -6.27 10.59 -10.40
CA ALA A 81 -4.98 10.41 -11.04
C ALA A 81 -4.13 9.33 -10.34
N ALA A 82 -4.10 9.32 -9.00
CA ALA A 82 -3.36 8.32 -8.23
C ALA A 82 -3.88 6.89 -8.48
N PHE A 83 -5.20 6.68 -8.47
CA PHE A 83 -5.79 5.35 -8.76
C PHE A 83 -5.51 4.88 -10.19
N VAL A 84 -5.55 5.78 -11.18
CA VAL A 84 -5.19 5.44 -12.56
C VAL A 84 -3.72 5.00 -12.65
N VAL A 85 -2.81 5.73 -12.01
CA VAL A 85 -1.38 5.37 -11.98
C VAL A 85 -1.17 4.02 -11.31
N ILE A 86 -1.81 3.77 -10.17
CA ILE A 86 -1.73 2.48 -9.46
C ILE A 86 -2.23 1.34 -10.35
N LEU A 87 -3.37 1.50 -11.03
CA LEU A 87 -3.89 0.47 -11.94
C LEU A 87 -2.92 0.18 -13.10
N VAL A 88 -2.31 1.21 -13.67
CA VAL A 88 -1.30 1.07 -14.74
C VAL A 88 -0.04 0.36 -14.25
N LEU A 89 0.33 0.51 -12.97
CA LEU A 89 1.46 -0.22 -12.39
C LEU A 89 1.10 -1.67 -12.04
N TYR A 90 -0.11 -1.91 -11.52
CA TYR A 90 -0.51 -3.23 -11.02
C TYR A 90 -0.97 -4.18 -12.12
N LEU A 91 -1.85 -3.75 -13.02
CA LEU A 91 -2.48 -4.64 -13.99
C LEU A 91 -1.49 -5.31 -14.95
N PRO A 92 -0.51 -4.62 -15.55
CA PRO A 92 0.44 -5.27 -16.45
C PRO A 92 1.30 -6.33 -15.74
N ILE A 93 1.71 -6.06 -14.50
CA ILE A 93 2.50 -7.01 -13.71
C ILE A 93 1.63 -8.20 -13.31
N ALA A 94 0.43 -7.96 -12.77
CA ALA A 94 -0.47 -9.03 -12.31
C ALA A 94 -0.90 -9.95 -13.46
N VAL A 95 -1.38 -9.37 -14.57
CA VAL A 95 -1.82 -10.13 -15.75
C VAL A 95 -0.63 -10.81 -16.42
N GLY A 96 0.47 -10.09 -16.63
CA GLY A 96 1.67 -10.64 -17.27
C GLY A 96 2.29 -11.78 -16.47
N ALA A 97 2.41 -11.62 -15.15
CA ALA A 97 2.94 -12.66 -14.27
C ALA A 97 2.04 -13.89 -14.29
N TYR A 98 0.73 -13.74 -14.10
CA TYR A 98 -0.17 -14.88 -14.11
C TYR A 98 -0.17 -15.60 -15.47
N PHE A 99 -0.09 -14.85 -16.58
CA PHE A 99 0.02 -15.43 -17.92
C PHE A 99 1.31 -16.24 -18.13
N VAL A 100 2.46 -15.76 -17.61
CA VAL A 100 3.78 -16.39 -17.84
C VAL A 100 4.09 -17.51 -16.83
N TYR A 101 3.67 -17.37 -15.57
CA TYR A 101 4.01 -18.31 -14.50
C TYR A 101 2.83 -19.14 -14.00
N GLY A 102 1.58 -18.69 -14.20
CA GLY A 102 0.39 -19.39 -13.74
C GLY A 102 0.44 -19.67 -12.24
N GLU A 103 0.14 -20.91 -11.85
CA GLU A 103 0.16 -21.36 -10.45
C GLU A 103 1.55 -21.36 -9.79
N HIS A 104 2.63 -21.22 -10.56
CA HIS A 104 3.97 -21.07 -10.00
C HIS A 104 4.29 -19.64 -9.57
N THR A 105 3.35 -18.70 -9.72
CA THR A 105 3.53 -17.31 -9.26
C THR A 105 3.59 -17.27 -7.74
N ASN A 106 4.74 -16.86 -7.20
CA ASN A 106 4.89 -16.58 -5.79
C ASN A 106 4.17 -15.28 -5.41
N ALA A 107 3.73 -15.18 -4.15
CA ALA A 107 3.13 -13.97 -3.61
C ALA A 107 4.04 -12.73 -3.72
N ASN A 108 5.37 -12.94 -3.68
CA ASN A 108 6.35 -11.94 -4.08
C ASN A 108 6.83 -12.28 -5.49
N ILE A 109 6.47 -11.43 -6.46
CA ILE A 109 6.77 -11.67 -7.87
C ILE A 109 8.27 -11.84 -8.13
N ILE A 110 9.15 -11.13 -7.40
CA ILE A 110 10.61 -11.20 -7.57
C ILE A 110 11.13 -12.64 -7.43
N LEU A 111 10.50 -13.47 -6.60
CA LEU A 111 10.86 -14.87 -6.39
C LEU A 111 10.45 -15.80 -7.55
N SER A 112 9.60 -15.32 -8.46
CA SER A 112 9.12 -16.10 -9.62
C SER A 112 9.91 -15.81 -10.90
N LEU A 113 10.62 -14.68 -10.93
CA LEU A 113 11.36 -14.23 -12.12
C LEU A 113 12.72 -14.95 -12.22
N ASN A 114 13.20 -15.22 -13.44
CA ASN A 114 14.53 -15.78 -13.64
C ASN A 114 15.61 -14.76 -13.30
N GLY A 115 16.42 -15.07 -12.27
CA GLY A 115 17.50 -14.23 -11.76
C GLY A 115 18.41 -13.58 -12.81
N GLY A 116 19.04 -12.47 -12.45
CA GLY A 116 19.98 -11.76 -13.32
C GLY A 116 20.06 -10.29 -12.98
N ILE A 117 20.88 -9.55 -13.73
CA ILE A 117 21.16 -8.13 -13.47
C ILE A 117 19.89 -7.27 -13.40
N MET A 118 18.89 -7.61 -14.22
CA MET A 118 17.64 -6.87 -14.35
C MET A 118 16.80 -6.94 -13.07
N ILE A 119 16.69 -8.14 -12.49
CA ILE A 119 15.99 -8.34 -11.22
C ILE A 119 16.80 -7.79 -10.06
N THR A 120 18.13 -7.93 -10.08
CA THR A 120 18.98 -7.30 -9.06
C THR A 120 18.75 -5.79 -9.01
N LEU A 121 18.69 -5.12 -10.17
CA LEU A 121 18.37 -3.70 -10.24
C LEU A 121 16.94 -3.40 -9.78
N ALA A 122 15.95 -4.19 -10.22
CA ALA A 122 14.57 -4.03 -9.76
C ALA A 122 14.46 -4.16 -8.23
N ASN A 123 15.17 -5.12 -7.64
CA ASN A 123 15.20 -5.34 -6.20
C ASN A 123 15.86 -4.15 -5.47
N VAL A 124 16.95 -3.59 -6.00
CA VAL A 124 17.56 -2.36 -5.44
C VAL A 124 16.56 -1.20 -5.46
N PHE A 125 15.85 -0.99 -6.57
CA PHE A 125 14.82 0.06 -6.64
C PHE A 125 13.62 -0.21 -5.72
N LEU A 126 13.19 -1.46 -5.57
CA LEU A 126 12.17 -1.83 -4.58
C LEU A 126 12.63 -1.57 -3.14
N VAL A 127 13.88 -1.87 -2.80
CA VAL A 127 14.43 -1.55 -1.48
C VAL A 127 14.42 -0.05 -1.24
N ILE A 128 14.84 0.75 -2.22
CA ILE A 128 14.77 2.22 -2.15
C ILE A 128 13.32 2.68 -1.93
N HIS A 129 12.38 2.16 -2.72
CA HIS A 129 10.96 2.46 -2.56
C HIS A 129 10.48 2.14 -1.13
N LEU A 130 10.76 0.93 -0.64
CA LEU A 130 10.31 0.45 0.66
C LEU A 130 10.87 1.33 1.79
N VAL A 131 12.14 1.74 1.73
CA VAL A 131 12.73 2.65 2.73
C VAL A 131 12.03 4.01 2.69
N LEU A 132 11.84 4.60 1.51
CA LEU A 132 11.18 5.91 1.38
C LEU A 132 9.70 5.87 1.82
N ALA A 133 8.97 4.82 1.42
CA ALA A 133 7.59 4.61 1.80
C ALA A 133 7.45 4.36 3.31
N PHE A 134 8.36 3.57 3.89
CA PHE A 134 8.39 3.32 5.33
C PHE A 134 8.51 4.62 6.13
N LEU A 135 9.41 5.53 5.73
CA LEU A 135 9.57 6.84 6.38
C LEU A 135 8.28 7.67 6.37
N ILE A 136 7.52 7.62 5.28
CA ILE A 136 6.25 8.33 5.15
C ILE A 136 5.20 7.69 6.07
N VAL A 137 5.07 6.36 6.05
CA VAL A 137 4.00 5.63 6.75
C VAL A 137 4.23 5.56 8.26
N ILE A 138 5.48 5.38 8.70
CA ILE A 138 5.77 5.21 10.13
C ILE A 138 5.62 6.51 10.92
N ASN A 139 5.84 7.67 10.28
CA ASN A 139 5.86 8.94 11.00
C ASN A 139 4.53 9.31 11.68
N PRO A 140 3.35 9.26 11.04
CA PRO A 140 2.08 9.53 11.72
C PRO A 140 1.79 8.49 12.82
N VAL A 141 2.17 7.23 12.61
CA VAL A 141 2.02 6.18 13.65
C VAL A 141 2.90 6.50 14.86
N ALA A 142 4.14 6.93 14.63
CA ALA A 142 5.05 7.34 15.69
C ALA A 142 4.55 8.56 16.44
N GLN A 143 4.01 9.57 15.75
CA GLN A 143 3.41 10.75 16.38
C GLN A 143 2.20 10.39 17.24
N GLU A 144 1.35 9.48 16.78
CA GLU A 144 0.19 9.05 17.56
C GLU A 144 0.61 8.31 18.84
N ILE A 145 1.60 7.42 18.75
CA ILE A 145 2.15 6.74 19.92
C ILE A 145 2.85 7.73 20.86
N GLU A 146 3.61 8.69 20.32
CA GLU A 146 4.22 9.79 21.09
C GLU A 146 3.14 10.57 21.86
N ASN A 147 2.01 10.90 21.24
CA ASN A 147 0.88 11.57 21.90
C ASN A 147 0.26 10.73 23.01
N ILE A 148 0.03 9.43 22.78
CA ILE A 148 -0.58 8.53 23.77
C ILE A 148 0.28 8.41 25.04
N PHE A 149 1.60 8.46 24.90
CA PHE A 149 2.55 8.36 26.00
C PHE A 149 3.09 9.72 26.47
N ASP A 150 2.48 10.83 26.04
CA ASP A 150 2.89 12.20 26.37
C ASP A 150 4.41 12.47 26.12
N VAL A 151 4.96 11.85 25.08
CA VAL A 151 6.36 11.99 24.70
C VAL A 151 6.57 13.36 24.02
N PRO A 152 7.57 14.15 24.45
CA PRO A 152 7.89 15.41 23.79
C PRO A 152 8.19 15.23 22.30
N HIS A 153 7.62 16.12 21.47
CA HIS A 153 7.79 16.09 20.01
C HIS A 153 9.12 16.70 19.53
N GLU A 154 9.93 17.18 20.45
CA GLU A 154 11.29 17.63 20.18
C GLU A 154 12.23 16.44 20.01
N PHE A 155 13.40 16.68 19.40
CA PHE A 155 14.42 15.64 19.33
C PHE A 155 14.94 15.33 20.74
N GLY A 156 14.71 14.11 21.20
CA GLY A 156 15.05 13.69 22.57
C GLY A 156 15.26 12.19 22.67
N PHE A 157 15.98 11.78 23.72
CA PHE A 157 16.36 10.38 23.94
C PHE A 157 15.13 9.46 24.07
N LEU A 158 14.09 9.91 24.80
CA LEU A 158 12.85 9.16 24.96
C LEU A 158 12.15 8.90 23.62
N ARG A 159 12.12 9.91 22.74
CA ARG A 159 11.56 9.79 21.40
C ARG A 159 12.32 8.76 20.54
N CYS A 160 13.65 8.80 20.61
CA CYS A 160 14.49 7.81 19.92
C CYS A 160 14.23 6.39 20.43
N ILE A 161 14.09 6.20 21.74
CA ILE A 161 13.76 4.89 22.33
C ILE A 161 12.40 4.41 21.82
N VAL A 162 11.35 5.23 21.93
CA VAL A 162 9.98 4.85 21.54
C VAL A 162 9.94 4.45 20.06
N ARG A 163 10.50 5.28 19.17
CA ARG A 163 10.56 4.96 17.74
C ARG A 163 11.37 3.70 17.45
N THR A 164 12.50 3.49 18.12
CA THR A 164 13.32 2.29 17.94
C THR A 164 12.56 1.04 18.40
N CYS A 165 11.92 1.08 19.56
CA CYS A 165 11.10 -0.01 20.08
C CYS A 165 9.94 -0.34 19.13
N MET A 166 9.26 0.68 18.57
CA MET A 166 8.20 0.46 17.58
C MET A 166 8.71 -0.30 16.35
N VAL A 167 9.85 0.11 15.79
CA VAL A 167 10.43 -0.57 14.62
C VAL A 167 10.85 -1.99 14.97
N LEU A 168 11.47 -2.21 16.14
CA LEU A 168 11.85 -3.55 16.60
C LEU A 168 10.64 -4.49 16.74
N LEU A 169 9.54 -4.00 17.31
CA LEU A 169 8.30 -4.77 17.40
C LEU A 169 7.74 -5.13 16.03
N MET A 170 7.77 -4.20 15.06
CA MET A 170 7.35 -4.47 13.68
C MET A 170 8.21 -5.55 13.02
N VAL A 171 9.54 -5.50 13.23
CA VAL A 171 10.46 -6.53 12.72
C VAL A 171 10.17 -7.89 13.37
N MET A 172 9.95 -7.94 14.68
CA MET A 172 9.59 -9.19 15.37
C MET A 172 8.30 -9.81 14.82
N VAL A 173 7.28 -8.99 14.58
CA VAL A 173 6.02 -9.45 13.96
C VAL A 173 6.26 -9.94 12.53
N GLY A 174 7.08 -9.22 11.75
CA GLY A 174 7.44 -9.60 10.38
C GLY A 174 8.14 -10.96 10.29
N GLU A 175 9.12 -11.20 11.18
CA GLU A 175 9.86 -12.47 11.24
C GLU A 175 8.99 -13.64 11.76
N SER A 176 7.98 -13.37 12.58
CA SER A 176 7.13 -14.41 13.17
C SER A 176 6.16 -15.05 12.18
N VAL A 177 5.80 -14.37 11.08
CA VAL A 177 4.80 -14.84 10.12
C VAL A 177 5.41 -14.90 8.70
N PRO A 178 5.92 -16.08 8.27
CA PRO A 178 6.60 -16.21 6.97
C PRO A 178 5.64 -16.21 5.76
N GLN A 179 4.34 -16.05 5.97
CA GLN A 179 3.30 -16.16 4.94
C GLN A 179 2.82 -14.77 4.47
N PHE A 180 3.61 -14.14 3.61
CA PHE A 180 3.37 -12.79 3.08
C PHE A 180 1.92 -12.58 2.61
N SER A 181 1.43 -13.40 1.67
CA SER A 181 0.06 -13.24 1.10
C SER A 181 -1.05 -13.27 2.17
N LYS A 182 -0.91 -14.11 3.20
CA LYS A 182 -1.94 -14.21 4.24
C LYS A 182 -2.00 -12.98 5.14
N ILE A 183 -0.84 -12.35 5.42
CA ILE A 183 -0.80 -11.08 6.15
C ILE A 183 -1.51 -9.99 5.34
N LEU A 184 -1.19 -9.90 4.04
CA LEU A 184 -1.82 -8.93 3.14
C LEU A 184 -3.34 -9.15 3.08
N ALA A 185 -3.77 -10.39 2.90
CA ALA A 185 -5.18 -10.75 2.88
C ALA A 185 -5.90 -10.39 4.20
N LEU A 186 -5.26 -10.67 5.35
CA LEU A 186 -5.81 -10.37 6.66
C LEU A 186 -5.95 -8.87 6.88
N VAL A 187 -4.88 -8.09 6.67
CA VAL A 187 -4.88 -6.64 6.88
C VAL A 187 -5.81 -5.94 5.91
N GLY A 188 -5.82 -6.37 4.65
CA GLY A 188 -6.71 -5.86 3.61
C GLY A 188 -8.17 -6.16 3.93
N GLY A 189 -8.50 -7.41 4.22
CA GLY A 189 -9.87 -7.85 4.52
C GLY A 189 -10.43 -7.30 5.83
N SER A 190 -9.58 -6.98 6.82
CA SER A 190 -10.00 -6.41 8.11
C SER A 190 -9.85 -4.89 8.15
N THR A 191 -8.69 -4.39 8.57
CA THR A 191 -8.45 -2.98 8.91
C THR A 191 -8.69 -2.05 7.71
N ILE A 192 -8.20 -2.41 6.52
CA ILE A 192 -8.38 -1.57 5.32
C ILE A 192 -9.85 -1.54 4.90
N THR A 193 -10.55 -2.68 4.91
CA THR A 193 -12.00 -2.73 4.65
C THR A 193 -12.76 -1.83 5.62
N LEU A 194 -12.47 -1.94 6.92
CA LEU A 194 -13.13 -1.16 7.96
C LEU A 194 -12.92 0.35 7.75
N LEU A 195 -11.67 0.78 7.52
CA LEU A 195 -11.31 2.18 7.34
C LEU A 195 -11.79 2.78 6.02
N THR A 196 -11.98 1.97 4.99
CA THR A 196 -12.32 2.44 3.64
C THR A 196 -13.82 2.39 3.37
N PHE A 197 -14.51 1.33 3.80
CA PHE A 197 -15.92 1.11 3.47
C PHE A 197 -16.87 1.31 4.65
N VAL A 198 -16.46 1.00 5.88
CA VAL A 198 -17.40 1.00 7.02
C VAL A 198 -17.38 2.34 7.74
N LEU A 199 -16.20 2.75 8.23
CA LEU A 199 -16.06 3.95 9.06
C LEU A 199 -16.44 5.25 8.35
N PRO A 200 -16.05 5.51 7.09
CA PRO A 200 -16.43 6.74 6.41
C PRO A 200 -17.95 6.89 6.26
N ASN A 201 -18.64 5.80 5.90
CA ASN A 201 -20.11 5.79 5.79
C ASN A 201 -20.77 6.00 7.16
N TYR A 202 -20.28 5.31 8.20
CA TYR A 202 -20.77 5.50 9.56
C TYR A 202 -20.58 6.94 10.06
N PHE A 203 -19.39 7.51 9.87
CA PHE A 203 -19.10 8.90 10.24
C PHE A 203 -19.95 9.89 9.44
N TYR A 204 -20.14 9.66 8.14
CA TYR A 204 -21.01 10.49 7.31
C TYR A 204 -22.45 10.49 7.83
N MET A 205 -23.02 9.32 8.12
CA MET A 205 -24.36 9.21 8.70
C MET A 205 -24.47 9.95 10.04
N LYS A 206 -23.50 9.77 10.94
CA LYS A 206 -23.47 10.44 12.25
C LYS A 206 -23.34 11.96 12.13
N LEU A 207 -22.53 12.46 11.19
CA LEU A 207 -22.36 13.89 10.91
C LEU A 207 -23.61 14.50 10.27
N CYS A 208 -24.40 13.73 9.52
CA CYS A 208 -25.66 14.17 8.94
C CYS A 208 -26.81 14.16 9.96
N SER A 209 -26.74 13.32 11.00
CA SER A 209 -27.72 13.33 12.09
C SER A 209 -27.50 14.42 13.15
N GLN A 210 -26.32 15.06 13.15
CA GLN A 210 -26.02 16.16 14.07
C GLN A 210 -26.63 17.47 13.54
N GLU A 211 -27.40 18.14 14.39
CA GLU A 211 -27.91 19.50 14.14
C GLU A 211 -27.27 20.46 15.15
N SER A 212 -26.67 21.55 14.66
CA SER A 212 -26.14 22.65 15.48
C SER A 212 -26.74 23.96 14.99
N PRO A 213 -27.12 24.90 15.90
CA PRO A 213 -27.62 26.22 15.53
C PRO A 213 -26.66 27.01 14.63
N ASP A 214 -25.35 26.76 14.74
CA ASP A 214 -24.30 27.48 14.01
C ASP A 214 -24.03 26.89 12.61
N TRP A 215 -24.67 25.77 12.25
CA TRP A 215 -24.45 25.12 10.97
C TRP A 215 -25.45 25.59 9.93
N VAL A 216 -24.98 25.85 8.71
CA VAL A 216 -25.85 26.11 7.56
C VAL A 216 -26.79 24.92 7.39
N LYS A 217 -28.11 25.16 7.43
CA LYS A 217 -29.13 24.11 7.26
C LYS A 217 -28.88 23.36 5.96
N ARG A 218 -28.59 22.06 6.07
CA ARG A 218 -28.37 21.20 4.90
C ARG A 218 -29.73 20.94 4.25
N TYR A 219 -29.86 21.20 2.95
CA TYR A 219 -31.07 20.87 2.20
C TYR A 219 -31.31 19.36 2.29
N LYS A 220 -32.42 18.96 2.90
CA LYS A 220 -32.92 17.58 2.83
C LYS A 220 -33.44 17.40 1.41
N TYR A 221 -32.74 16.58 0.61
CA TYR A 221 -33.26 16.09 -0.66
C TYR A 221 -34.34 15.04 -0.40
#